data_AF-A0A960HS25-F1
#
_entry.id   AF-A0A960HS25-F1
#
_cell.length_a   1.000
_cell.length_b   1.000
_cell.length_c   1.000
_cell.angle_alpha   90.00
_cell.angle_beta   90.00
_cell.angle_gamma   90.00
#
_symmetry.space_group_name_H-M   'P 1'
#
loop_
_entity.id
_entity.type
_entity.pdbx_description
1 polymer ?
#
loop_
_entity_poly.entity_id
_entity_poly.type
_entity_poly.pdbx_seq_one_letter_code
_entity_poly.pdbx_strand_id
1 'polypeptide(L)'
;MPRRRPLDSSGPTSTPPDLLTVAETAAVLRCGMTFVYESIHRYLATGDPGEVPGRKVGRSLRVPRVGLERYIGAAITWPIVDHPIIDSGPNVVDTDDVSAADPRPARHPRRTSPHRPATPRLFED
;
A
#
# COMPACT_ATOMS: atom_id res chain seq x y z
N MET A 1 2.16 -30.48 -0.64
CA MET A 1 3.37 -29.67 -0.86
C MET A 1 3.47 -28.61 0.22
N PRO A 2 4.28 -28.78 1.27
CA PRO A 2 4.46 -27.73 2.28
C PRO A 2 5.15 -26.54 1.62
N ARG A 3 4.57 -25.34 1.74
CA ARG A 3 5.22 -24.10 1.31
C ARG A 3 6.49 -23.95 2.14
N ARG A 4 7.66 -23.93 1.49
CA ARG A 4 8.93 -23.60 2.14
C ARG A 4 8.75 -22.24 2.82
N ARG A 5 8.74 -22.21 4.16
CA ARG A 5 8.97 -21.00 4.95
C ARG A 5 10.44 -20.66 4.75
N PRO A 6 10.80 -19.57 4.06
CA PRO A 6 12.19 -19.18 3.90
C PRO A 6 12.78 -18.80 5.28
N LEU A 7 14.06 -19.06 5.42
CA LEU A 7 14.87 -18.95 6.63
C LEU A 7 15.08 -17.48 7.01
N ASP A 8 14.24 -16.95 7.88
CA ASP A 8 14.54 -15.68 8.56
C ASP A 8 14.94 -16.01 10.00
N SER A 9 15.94 -16.87 10.17
CA SER A 9 16.63 -17.12 11.45
C SER A 9 17.74 -16.09 11.65
N SER A 10 17.45 -14.80 11.41
CA SER A 10 18.27 -13.74 11.97
C SER A 10 17.83 -13.59 13.42
N GLY A 11 18.72 -13.85 14.37
CA GLY A 11 18.47 -13.45 15.77
C GLY A 11 18.14 -11.95 15.84
N PRO A 12 17.62 -11.43 16.97
CA PRO A 12 17.25 -10.04 17.09
C PRO A 12 18.49 -9.16 16.86
N THR A 13 18.68 -8.70 15.63
CA THR A 13 19.69 -7.70 15.32
C THR A 13 19.21 -6.44 16.02
N SER A 14 20.02 -5.93 16.95
CA SER A 14 19.71 -4.70 17.70
C SER A 14 19.66 -3.46 16.80
N THR A 15 20.01 -3.60 15.51
CA THR A 15 20.11 -2.51 14.54
C THR A 15 18.97 -2.62 13.52
N PRO A 16 18.29 -1.50 13.20
CA PRO A 16 17.30 -1.49 12.14
C PRO A 16 17.92 -1.81 10.77
N PRO A 17 17.17 -2.46 9.86
CA PRO A 17 17.66 -2.77 8.51
C PRO A 17 17.87 -1.49 7.71
N ASP A 18 18.78 -1.52 6.72
CA ASP A 18 19.04 -0.35 5.87
C ASP A 18 17.86 0.01 4.94
N LEU A 19 16.97 -0.94 4.70
CA LEU A 19 15.73 -0.73 3.95
C LEU A 19 14.55 -1.27 4.74
N LEU A 20 13.63 -0.37 5.05
CA LEU A 20 12.36 -0.70 5.66
C LEU A 20 11.32 -1.00 4.59
N THR A 21 10.41 -1.90 4.95
CA THR A 21 9.16 -2.12 4.23
C THR A 21 8.16 -1.00 4.53
N VAL A 22 7.08 -0.95 3.74
CA VAL A 22 5.98 0.01 3.98
C VAL A 22 5.32 -0.23 5.34
N ALA A 23 5.15 -1.49 5.74
CA ALA A 23 4.56 -1.83 7.04
C ALA A 23 5.45 -1.39 8.21
N GLU A 24 6.75 -1.64 8.14
CA GLU A 24 7.69 -1.18 9.17
C GLU A 24 7.75 0.35 9.23
N THR A 25 7.73 1.01 8.06
CA THR A 25 7.69 2.48 8.01
C THR A 25 6.42 3.04 8.66
N ALA A 26 5.27 2.43 8.37
CA ALA A 26 4.00 2.80 8.99
C ALA A 26 4.04 2.64 10.51
N ALA A 27 4.66 1.56 11.00
CA ALA A 27 4.81 1.32 12.43
C ALA A 27 5.81 2.31 13.09
N VAL A 28 6.92 2.64 12.43
CA VAL A 28 7.87 3.67 12.90
C VAL A 28 7.20 5.04 13.01
N LEU A 29 6.42 5.42 11.98
CA LEU A 29 5.71 6.70 11.93
C LEU A 29 4.40 6.71 12.73
N ARG A 30 3.97 5.54 13.24
CA ARG A 30 2.68 5.33 13.93
C ARG A 30 1.48 5.86 13.15
N CYS A 31 1.43 5.54 11.86
CA CYS A 31 0.34 5.92 10.96
C CYS A 31 -0.18 4.71 10.18
N GLY A 32 -1.33 4.88 9.51
CA GLY A 32 -1.89 3.83 8.66
C GLY A 32 -1.03 3.54 7.42
N MET A 33 -1.00 2.28 6.97
CA MET A 33 -0.24 1.89 5.78
C MET A 33 -0.68 2.65 4.52
N THR A 34 -1.97 2.99 4.39
CA THR A 34 -2.51 3.75 3.26
C THR A 34 -1.82 5.10 3.11
N PHE A 35 -1.66 5.84 4.21
CA PHE A 35 -0.95 7.12 4.21
C PHE A 35 0.48 6.96 3.70
N VAL A 36 1.21 5.93 4.17
CA VAL A 36 2.59 5.68 3.76
C VAL A 36 2.69 5.35 2.28
N TYR A 37 1.78 4.52 1.75
CA TYR A 37 1.74 4.23 0.31
C TYR A 37 1.55 5.48 -0.52
N GLU A 38 0.54 6.29 -0.19
CA GLU A 38 0.23 7.53 -0.91
C GLU A 38 1.38 8.53 -0.83
N SER A 39 1.97 8.70 0.35
CA SER A 39 3.12 9.59 0.56
C SER A 39 4.33 9.15 -0.27
N ILE A 40 4.66 7.86 -0.28
CA ILE A 40 5.73 7.32 -1.13
C ILE A 40 5.43 7.56 -2.62
N HIS A 41 4.18 7.39 -3.06
CA HIS A 41 3.81 7.65 -4.43
C HIS A 41 3.98 9.13 -4.80
N ARG A 42 3.62 10.05 -3.92
CA ARG A 42 3.87 11.48 -4.10
C ARG A 42 5.36 11.79 -4.15
N TYR A 43 6.15 11.25 -3.22
CA TYR A 43 7.61 11.37 -3.23
C TYR A 43 8.23 10.87 -4.55
N LEU A 44 7.78 9.73 -5.07
CA LEU A 44 8.30 9.19 -6.34
C LEU A 44 7.92 10.04 -7.55
N ALA A 45 6.80 10.75 -7.49
CA ALA A 45 6.33 11.62 -8.56
C ALA A 45 7.00 13.00 -8.53
N THR A 46 7.22 13.57 -7.33
CA THR A 46 7.65 14.97 -7.16
C THR A 46 9.09 15.11 -6.66
N GLY A 47 9.61 14.12 -5.94
CA GLY A 47 10.87 14.22 -5.20
C GLY A 47 10.79 15.13 -3.97
N ASP A 48 9.59 15.45 -3.49
CA ASP A 48 9.39 16.39 -2.39
C ASP A 48 9.95 15.84 -1.06
N PRO A 49 10.91 16.51 -0.41
CA PRO A 49 11.45 16.07 0.89
C PRO A 49 10.41 16.07 2.03
N GLY A 50 9.25 16.68 1.86
CA GLY A 50 8.12 16.64 2.80
C GLY A 50 7.34 15.32 2.80
N GLU A 51 7.58 14.44 1.81
CA GLU A 51 6.94 13.13 1.70
C GLU A 51 7.90 11.99 2.11
N VAL A 52 7.34 10.83 2.47
CA VAL A 52 8.12 9.67 2.91
C VAL A 52 9.07 9.21 1.80
N PRO A 53 10.40 9.14 2.06
CA PRO A 53 11.41 8.89 1.03
C PRO A 53 11.42 7.44 0.59
N GLY A 54 10.52 7.08 -0.32
CA GLY A 54 10.41 5.73 -0.87
C GLY A 54 11.19 5.55 -2.17
N ARG A 55 11.59 4.31 -2.44
CA ARG A 55 12.16 3.88 -3.72
C ARG A 55 11.63 2.53 -4.15
N LYS A 56 11.61 2.29 -5.46
CA LYS A 56 11.24 0.99 -6.03
C LYS A 56 12.48 0.09 -6.07
N VAL A 57 12.37 -1.09 -5.47
CA VAL A 57 13.36 -2.17 -5.56
C VAL A 57 12.68 -3.37 -6.21
N GLY A 58 12.92 -3.56 -7.51
CA GLY A 58 12.19 -4.53 -8.32
C GLY A 58 10.70 -4.22 -8.36
N ARG A 59 9.88 -5.11 -7.79
CA ARG A 59 8.41 -4.97 -7.74
C ARG A 59 7.89 -4.41 -6.41
N SER A 60 8.77 -4.06 -5.48
CA SER A 60 8.38 -3.65 -4.13
C SER A 60 8.84 -2.24 -3.80
N LEU A 61 8.07 -1.57 -2.94
CA LEU A 61 8.48 -0.30 -2.34
C LEU A 61 9.35 -0.57 -1.11
N ARG A 62 10.41 0.22 -0.98
CA ARG A 62 11.35 0.20 0.14
C ARG A 62 11.68 1.62 0.55
N VAL A 63 11.90 1.83 1.84
CA VAL A 63 12.25 3.13 2.41
C VAL A 63 13.67 3.01 2.96
N PRO A 64 14.65 3.79 2.47
CA PRO A 64 16.00 3.79 3.02
C PRO A 64 16.00 4.32 4.46
N ARG A 65 16.62 3.58 5.39
CA ARG A 65 16.74 3.95 6.80
C ARG A 65 17.26 5.37 6.99
N VAL A 66 18.39 5.69 6.38
CA VAL A 66 19.02 7.02 6.46
C VAL A 66 18.10 8.12 5.92
N GLY A 67 17.30 7.82 4.89
CA GLY A 67 16.32 8.76 4.37
C GLY A 67 15.20 9.03 5.36
N LEU A 68 14.66 7.96 5.95
CA LEU A 68 13.59 8.05 6.94
C LEU A 68 14.04 8.71 8.25
N GLU A 69 15.26 8.43 8.71
CA GLU A 69 15.87 9.08 9.88
C GLU A 69 16.01 10.59 9.68
N ARG A 70 16.42 11.02 8.48
CA ARG A 70 16.48 12.45 8.12
C ARG A 70 15.09 13.08 8.05
N TYR A 71 14.11 12.35 7.51
CA TYR A 71 12.73 12.79 7.43
C TYR A 71 12.12 13.03 8.82
N ILE A 72 12.36 12.12 9.77
CA ILE A 72 11.87 12.22 11.16
C ILE A 72 12.73 13.17 11.99
N GLY A 73 14.01 13.35 11.63
CA GLY A 73 14.99 14.09 12.41
C GLY A 73 15.57 13.31 13.60
N ALA A 74 15.39 11.98 13.62
CA ALA A 74 15.84 11.11 14.71
C ALA A 74 16.23 9.71 14.20
N ALA A 75 17.07 9.02 14.97
CA ALA A 75 17.42 7.63 14.70
C ALA A 75 16.21 6.70 14.88
N ILE A 76 16.08 5.69 14.02
CA ILE A 76 14.98 4.72 14.14
C ILE A 76 15.23 3.84 15.37
N THR A 77 14.22 3.78 16.24
CA THR A 77 14.23 2.85 17.38
C THR A 77 13.94 1.43 16.90
N TRP A 78 14.73 0.46 17.36
CA TRP A 78 14.60 -0.95 17.00
C TRP A 78 14.76 -1.86 18.23
N PRO A 79 14.02 -2.98 18.33
CA PRO A 79 12.97 -3.44 17.42
C PRO A 79 11.74 -2.53 17.47
N ILE A 80 10.96 -2.52 16.38
CA ILE A 80 9.64 -1.89 16.39
C ILE A 80 8.77 -2.69 17.37
N VAL A 81 8.40 -2.05 18.49
CA VAL A 81 7.44 -2.65 19.43
C VAL A 81 6.06 -2.49 18.80
N ASP A 82 5.46 -3.62 18.43
CA ASP A 82 4.14 -3.62 17.80
C ASP A 82 3.11 -3.11 18.81
N HIS A 83 2.51 -1.97 18.51
CA HIS A 83 1.38 -1.44 19.24
C HIS A 83 0.25 -1.29 18.22
N PRO A 84 -0.94 -1.87 18.49
CA PRO A 84 -2.05 -1.75 17.57
C PRO A 84 -2.35 -0.27 17.37
N ILE A 85 -2.19 0.21 16.14
CA ILE A 85 -2.69 1.52 15.73
C ILE A 85 -4.21 1.35 15.66
N ILE A 86 -4.89 1.74 16.74
CA ILE A 86 -6.35 1.84 16.74
C ILE A 86 -6.66 3.03 15.85
N ASP A 87 -6.96 2.76 14.58
CA ASP A 87 -7.61 3.73 13.70
C ASP A 87 -8.99 4.00 14.30
N SER A 88 -9.04 4.96 15.22
CA SER A 88 -10.29 5.60 15.57
C SER A 88 -10.68 6.38 14.33
N GLY A 89 -11.41 5.71 13.43
CA GLY A 89 -11.81 6.25 12.14
C GLY A 89 -12.46 7.62 12.31
N PRO A 90 -12.56 8.41 11.23
CA PRO A 90 -13.05 9.78 11.31
C PRO A 90 -14.40 9.79 12.04
N ASN A 91 -14.47 10.56 13.13
CA ASN A 91 -15.73 10.97 13.71
C ASN A 91 -16.48 11.68 12.57
N VAL A 92 -17.39 10.95 11.93
CA VAL A 92 -18.35 11.51 10.98
C VAL A 92 -19.19 12.47 11.80
N VAL A 93 -18.74 13.72 11.88
CA VAL A 93 -19.61 14.85 12.17
C VAL A 93 -20.65 14.84 11.06
N ASP A 94 -21.82 14.36 11.45
CA ASP A 94 -23.06 14.41 10.71
C ASP A 94 -23.21 15.83 10.14
N THR A 95 -23.04 15.94 8.84
CA THR A 95 -23.36 17.16 8.10
C THR A 95 -24.66 16.89 7.36
N ASP A 96 -25.74 16.69 8.12
CA ASP A 96 -27.09 16.97 7.67
C ASP A 96 -27.17 18.46 7.32
N ASP A 97 -27.11 18.77 6.03
CA ASP A 97 -27.94 19.78 5.33
C ASP A 97 -27.35 20.06 3.95
N VAL A 98 -27.93 19.48 2.89
CA VAL A 98 -28.59 20.25 1.82
C VAL A 98 -29.59 19.32 1.11
N SER A 99 -30.87 19.60 1.32
CA SER A 99 -31.99 19.10 0.54
C SER A 99 -31.95 19.66 -0.90
N ALA A 100 -31.88 18.77 -1.90
CA ALA A 100 -32.41 19.04 -3.25
C ALA A 100 -32.78 17.72 -3.96
N ALA A 101 -33.99 17.72 -4.53
CA ALA A 101 -34.68 16.66 -5.28
C ALA A 101 -33.80 16.04 -6.42
N ASP A 102 -33.99 14.81 -6.93
CA ASP A 102 -35.19 14.19 -7.54
C ASP A 102 -34.86 12.70 -7.92
N PRO A 103 -35.81 11.78 -8.19
CA PRO A 103 -35.53 10.34 -8.28
C PRO A 103 -35.39 9.76 -9.72
N ARG A 104 -34.42 8.84 -9.87
CA ARG A 104 -34.30 7.70 -10.85
C ARG A 104 -33.82 8.01 -12.30
N PRO A 105 -33.30 7.01 -13.11
CA PRO A 105 -33.36 5.54 -12.94
C PRO A 105 -32.10 4.69 -13.25
N ALA A 106 -32.14 3.46 -12.71
CA ALA A 106 -31.77 2.15 -13.30
C ALA A 106 -30.34 1.87 -13.87
N ARG A 107 -29.62 1.03 -13.10
CA ARG A 107 -28.99 -0.25 -13.50
C ARG A 107 -28.35 -0.32 -14.91
N HIS A 108 -27.01 -0.27 -14.94
CA HIS A 108 -26.23 -0.79 -16.06
C HIS A 108 -26.24 -2.33 -16.10
N PRO A 109 -26.71 -2.99 -17.18
CA PRO A 109 -26.54 -4.42 -17.36
C PRO A 109 -25.08 -4.77 -17.72
N ARG A 110 -24.56 -5.82 -17.08
CA ARG A 110 -23.24 -6.42 -17.34
C ARG A 110 -23.18 -6.91 -18.79
N ARG A 111 -22.24 -6.40 -19.58
CA ARG A 111 -21.83 -6.97 -20.88
C ARG A 111 -21.30 -8.38 -20.67
N THR A 112 -22.05 -9.37 -21.12
CA THR A 112 -21.56 -10.73 -21.39
C THR A 112 -20.89 -10.72 -22.78
N SER A 113 -19.59 -10.97 -22.83
CA SER A 113 -18.86 -11.17 -24.09
C SER A 113 -19.26 -12.53 -24.71
N PRO A 114 -19.65 -12.60 -25.99
CA PRO A 114 -19.92 -13.85 -26.65
C PRO A 114 -18.61 -14.62 -26.95
N HIS A 115 -18.60 -15.87 -26.52
CA HIS A 115 -17.57 -16.89 -26.78
C HIS A 115 -17.62 -17.29 -28.26
N ARG A 116 -16.54 -16.99 -29.01
CA ARG A 116 -16.35 -17.43 -30.40
C ARG A 116 -15.16 -18.40 -30.46
N PRO A 117 -15.37 -19.72 -30.58
CA PRO A 117 -14.35 -20.60 -31.13
C PRO A 117 -14.55 -20.72 -32.65
N ALA A 118 -13.60 -20.16 -33.41
CA ALA A 118 -13.49 -20.43 -34.85
C ALA A 118 -12.48 -21.57 -35.04
N THR A 119 -12.98 -22.80 -35.25
CA THR A 119 -12.18 -23.91 -35.77
C THR A 119 -12.19 -23.86 -37.30
N PRO A 120 -11.03 -23.76 -37.97
CA PRO A 120 -10.97 -23.92 -39.43
C PRO A 120 -11.15 -25.40 -39.78
N ARG A 121 -12.11 -25.70 -40.65
CA ARG A 121 -12.24 -27.04 -41.27
C ARG A 121 -11.11 -27.23 -42.27
N LEU A 122 -10.34 -28.28 -42.00
CA LEU A 122 -9.31 -28.86 -42.85
C LEU A 122 -9.95 -29.42 -44.13
N PHE A 123 -9.27 -29.21 -45.26
CA PHE A 123 -9.63 -29.67 -46.60
C PHE A 123 -9.80 -31.20 -46.67
N GLU A 124 -10.80 -31.68 -47.40
CA GLU A 124 -10.90 -33.06 -47.90
C GLU A 124 -11.20 -33.01 -49.42
N ASP A 125 -10.53 -33.91 -50.15
CA ASP A 125 -10.49 -34.12 -51.61
C ASP A 125 -11.84 -34.37 -52.31
#